data_AF-A0A6A5VD37-F1
#
_entry.id   AF-A0A6A5VD37-F1
#
_cell.length_a   1.000
_cell.length_b   1.000
_cell.length_c   1.000
_cell.angle_alpha   90.00
_cell.angle_beta   90.00
_cell.angle_gamma   90.00
#
_symmetry.space_group_name_H-M   'P 1'
#
loop_
_entity.id
_entity.type
_entity.pdbx_description
1 polymer ?
#
loop_
_entity_poly.entity_id
_entity_poly.type
_entity_poly.pdbx_seq_one_letter_code
_entity_poly.pdbx_strand_id
1 'polypeptide(L)'
;MITFLGKRGLTVAVFVTILPICFFLTFYLHLGTESIRVRIGFGHKSASSSNARVSNDIYRTGVGFTNGSVPVLANGKERYTYVTFLSGTLDQADDLEGDNYFAATRILIGQLLHKPETRTIGIDVIVMVTPSVSESRRDRLRRDGVILHPVEFLHVENDEWIHATQHRWVDVMTKLRAWEMTQYSRILMLDGDTMLRQPLHGVFDDQGAKIRPRQQLENMPVLKGEASLPPEYLLGSLSEVWDSNHDFPPKDGTGLKKIGKMNAGFMLLAPSRAMFDYYRSLLNITNSFNPNTRSKTF
;
A
#
# COMPACT_ATOMS: atom_id res chain seq x y z
N MET A 1 -56.08 25.02 -25.28
CA MET A 1 -56.80 25.74 -26.35
C MET A 1 -56.63 27.23 -26.08
N ILE A 2 -55.84 27.92 -26.93
CA ILE A 2 -56.02 29.31 -27.42
C ILE A 2 -55.93 30.46 -26.38
N THR A 3 -55.11 31.52 -26.47
CA THR A 3 -54.03 31.96 -27.39
C THR A 3 -53.45 33.33 -26.95
N PHE A 4 -52.16 33.55 -27.28
CA PHE A 4 -51.49 34.73 -27.88
C PHE A 4 -51.45 36.14 -27.24
N LEU A 5 -50.22 36.68 -27.18
CA LEU A 5 -49.63 37.81 -27.97
C LEU A 5 -48.47 38.39 -27.11
N GLY A 6 -47.19 38.48 -27.45
CA GLY A 6 -46.50 38.61 -28.73
C GLY A 6 -46.06 40.07 -28.94
N LYS A 7 -44.78 40.43 -28.69
CA LYS A 7 -44.03 41.49 -29.41
C LYS A 7 -42.54 41.52 -29.08
N ARG A 8 -41.76 41.91 -30.10
CA ARG A 8 -40.31 41.78 -30.32
C ARG A 8 -39.58 43.13 -30.14
N GLY A 9 -38.25 43.05 -29.95
CA GLY A 9 -37.23 44.05 -30.35
C GLY A 9 -36.76 44.99 -29.23
N LEU A 10 -35.54 45.51 -29.18
CA LEU A 10 -34.31 45.38 -29.99
C LEU A 10 -33.17 46.02 -29.16
N THR A 11 -31.97 45.46 -29.33
CA THR A 11 -30.61 45.87 -28.95
C THR A 11 -30.28 47.38 -28.91
N VAL A 12 -29.47 47.81 -27.93
CA VAL A 12 -28.44 48.87 -28.10
C VAL A 12 -27.18 48.49 -27.30
N ALA A 13 -26.03 48.59 -27.97
CA ALA A 13 -24.68 48.32 -27.51
C ALA A 13 -24.08 49.47 -26.69
N VAL A 14 -23.10 49.18 -25.84
CA VAL A 14 -22.13 50.17 -25.36
C VAL A 14 -20.71 49.64 -25.54
N PHE A 15 -19.89 50.54 -26.07
CA PHE A 15 -18.52 50.41 -26.56
C PHE A 15 -17.49 50.09 -25.47
N VAL A 16 -16.61 49.15 -25.80
CA VAL A 16 -15.14 49.26 -25.81
C VAL A 16 -14.52 50.39 -24.97
N THR A 17 -13.79 50.02 -23.93
CA THR A 17 -12.51 50.66 -23.60
C THR A 17 -11.43 49.58 -23.47
N ILE A 18 -10.31 49.87 -24.12
CA ILE A 18 -9.18 49.01 -24.45
C ILE A 18 -8.00 49.45 -23.58
N LEU A 19 -7.29 48.46 -23.02
CA LEU A 19 -5.94 48.46 -22.43
C LEU A 19 -5.70 49.16 -21.06
N PRO A 20 -4.86 48.58 -20.18
CA PRO A 20 -3.65 47.82 -20.52
C PRO A 20 -3.64 46.36 -20.04
N ILE A 21 -3.56 45.44 -21.00
CA ILE A 21 -3.29 44.00 -20.84
C ILE A 21 -1.77 43.72 -20.66
N CYS A 22 -0.93 44.73 -20.45
CA CYS A 22 0.54 44.57 -20.48
C CYS A 22 1.26 44.62 -19.12
N PHE A 23 0.58 44.46 -17.97
CA PHE A 23 1.29 44.47 -16.67
C PHE A 23 0.99 43.33 -15.69
N PHE A 24 0.20 42.33 -16.09
CA PHE A 24 0.01 41.11 -15.28
C PHE A 24 0.51 39.83 -15.96
N LEU A 25 1.10 39.92 -17.16
CA LEU A 25 1.78 38.79 -17.82
C LEU A 25 3.27 38.65 -17.46
N THR A 26 3.83 39.59 -16.67
CA THR A 26 5.25 39.55 -16.26
C THR A 26 5.50 38.91 -14.89
N PHE A 27 4.45 38.39 -14.23
CA PHE A 27 4.60 37.59 -12.99
C PHE A 27 4.06 36.16 -13.09
N TYR A 28 3.45 35.77 -14.21
CA TYR A 28 2.90 34.42 -14.41
C TYR A 28 3.65 33.54 -15.42
N LEU A 29 4.82 33.98 -15.90
CA LEU A 29 5.71 33.23 -16.81
C LEU A 29 7.13 33.01 -16.22
N HIS A 30 7.25 32.91 -14.89
CA HIS A 30 8.53 32.53 -14.25
C HIS A 30 8.47 31.40 -13.22
N LEU A 31 7.41 30.57 -13.24
CA LEU A 31 7.46 29.25 -12.62
C LEU A 31 7.58 28.19 -13.72
N GLY A 32 8.65 28.32 -14.50
CA GLY A 32 9.13 27.25 -15.35
C GLY A 32 9.61 26.11 -14.47
N THR A 33 8.97 24.95 -14.62
CA THR A 33 9.55 23.61 -14.50
C THR A 33 10.93 23.53 -13.84
N GLU A 34 10.99 23.51 -12.51
CA GLU A 34 12.08 22.86 -11.79
C GLU A 34 11.64 21.42 -11.54
N SER A 35 11.78 20.58 -12.56
CA SER A 35 11.88 19.14 -12.35
C SER A 35 12.98 18.91 -11.30
N ILE A 36 12.67 18.21 -10.21
CA ILE A 36 13.65 17.84 -9.19
C ILE A 36 14.77 17.03 -9.87
N ARG A 37 15.84 17.71 -10.28
CA ARG A 37 17.08 17.08 -10.72
C ARG A 37 17.89 16.77 -9.47
N VAL A 38 17.71 15.59 -8.90
CA VAL A 38 18.70 15.05 -7.98
C VAL A 38 19.96 14.74 -8.78
N ARG A 39 20.94 15.66 -8.78
CA ARG A 39 22.31 15.37 -9.21
C ARG A 39 22.94 14.45 -8.17
N ILE A 40 22.90 13.14 -8.41
CA ILE A 40 23.81 12.22 -7.75
C ILE A 40 25.17 12.40 -8.43
N GLY A 41 26.13 13.02 -7.73
CA GLY A 41 27.47 13.27 -8.25
C GLY A 41 28.20 11.98 -8.59
N PHE A 42 28.75 11.92 -9.81
CA PHE A 42 29.73 10.92 -10.22
C PHE A 42 31.15 11.48 -10.05
N GLY A 43 32.03 10.67 -9.45
CA GLY A 43 33.48 10.87 -9.35
C GLY A 43 33.99 10.30 -8.01
N HIS A 44 34.96 9.39 -7.91
CA HIS A 44 36.00 8.99 -8.85
C HIS A 44 36.62 7.62 -8.43
N LYS A 45 37.05 6.85 -9.44
CA LYS A 45 38.09 5.80 -9.50
C LYS A 45 38.14 4.65 -8.48
N SER A 46 37.78 3.48 -9.02
CA SER A 46 38.39 2.14 -8.89
C SER A 46 39.46 1.92 -7.82
N ALA A 47 39.12 1.07 -6.84
CA ALA A 47 40.03 0.11 -6.24
C ALA A 47 39.32 -1.24 -6.20
N SER A 48 39.92 -2.26 -6.79
CA SER A 48 39.41 -3.63 -6.76
C SER A 48 39.49 -4.20 -5.34
N SER A 49 38.38 -4.71 -4.81
CA SER A 49 38.45 -5.76 -3.80
C SER A 49 37.26 -6.71 -3.91
N SER A 50 37.57 -7.94 -4.32
CA SER A 50 36.90 -9.20 -4.03
C SER A 50 35.36 -9.26 -4.07
N ASN A 51 34.87 -10.05 -5.04
CA ASN A 51 33.56 -10.68 -5.07
C ASN A 51 33.14 -11.26 -3.70
N ALA A 52 32.43 -10.48 -2.90
CA ALA A 52 31.55 -11.00 -1.88
C ALA A 52 30.12 -10.86 -2.43
N ARG A 53 29.60 -11.94 -3.00
CA ARG A 53 28.16 -12.09 -3.19
C ARG A 53 27.53 -11.84 -1.82
N VAL A 54 26.83 -10.72 -1.65
CA VAL A 54 25.92 -10.52 -0.51
C VAL A 54 24.80 -11.53 -0.72
N SER A 55 25.03 -12.75 -0.22
CA SER A 55 24.02 -13.79 -0.20
C SER A 55 22.84 -13.28 0.61
N ASN A 56 21.62 -13.44 0.08
CA ASN A 56 20.36 -13.20 0.79
C ASN A 56 20.15 -14.20 1.96
N ASP A 57 21.20 -14.70 2.59
CA ASP A 57 21.19 -15.71 3.65
C ASP A 57 20.72 -15.19 5.02
N ILE A 58 20.25 -13.93 5.11
CA ILE A 58 19.65 -13.38 6.35
C ILE A 58 18.32 -14.09 6.69
N TYR A 59 17.77 -14.89 5.77
CA TYR A 59 16.54 -15.67 5.98
C TYR A 59 16.76 -17.04 6.63
N ARG A 60 17.99 -17.41 7.04
CA ARG A 60 18.26 -18.72 7.65
C ARG A 60 18.39 -18.65 9.18
N THR A 61 17.55 -19.47 9.80
CA THR A 61 17.54 -19.94 11.20
C THR A 61 17.05 -18.97 12.28
N GLY A 62 15.76 -18.66 12.26
CA GLY A 62 14.94 -18.82 13.45
C GLY A 62 14.16 -20.12 13.26
N VAL A 63 14.42 -21.13 14.08
CA VAL A 63 13.63 -22.38 14.09
C VAL A 63 12.16 -21.97 14.09
N GLY A 64 11.39 -22.46 13.11
CA GLY A 64 9.95 -22.24 13.07
C GLY A 64 9.36 -22.77 14.37
N PHE A 65 8.71 -21.90 15.14
CA PHE A 65 8.10 -22.31 16.38
C PHE A 65 6.58 -22.24 16.31
N THR A 66 6.02 -23.40 16.63
CA THR A 66 4.66 -23.71 17.02
C THR A 66 4.28 -22.94 18.29
N ASN A 67 3.04 -22.48 18.38
CA ASN A 67 2.36 -21.90 19.55
C ASN A 67 2.71 -20.43 19.89
N GLY A 68 2.07 -19.50 19.16
CA GLY A 68 1.51 -18.27 19.75
C GLY A 68 2.47 -17.34 20.50
N SER A 69 3.75 -17.28 20.14
CA SER A 69 4.66 -16.28 20.69
C SER A 69 5.33 -15.53 19.56
N VAL A 70 5.20 -14.20 19.63
CA VAL A 70 5.74 -13.22 18.68
C VAL A 70 7.26 -13.43 18.56
N PRO A 71 7.86 -13.45 17.36
CA PRO A 71 9.31 -13.55 17.22
C PRO A 71 9.97 -12.38 17.92
N VAL A 72 10.82 -12.68 18.88
CA VAL A 72 11.58 -11.70 19.63
C VAL A 72 13.02 -11.77 19.13
N LEU A 73 13.64 -10.63 18.80
CA LEU A 73 15.08 -10.50 18.58
C LEU A 73 15.83 -11.18 19.73
N ALA A 74 17.07 -11.64 19.47
CA ALA A 74 17.91 -12.32 20.47
C ALA A 74 18.11 -11.53 21.79
N ASN A 75 17.77 -10.24 21.81
CA ASN A 75 17.82 -9.35 22.96
C ASN A 75 16.47 -9.16 23.70
N GLY A 76 15.43 -9.94 23.38
CA GLY A 76 14.14 -9.82 24.04
C GLY A 76 13.20 -8.74 23.46
N LYS A 77 13.55 -8.08 22.34
CA LYS A 77 12.70 -7.06 21.70
C LYS A 77 11.94 -7.57 20.48
N GLU A 78 10.74 -7.08 20.26
CA GLU A 78 10.01 -7.33 19.01
C GLU A 78 10.77 -6.79 17.78
N ARG A 79 10.59 -7.45 16.63
CA ARG A 79 11.10 -7.04 15.33
C ARG A 79 9.96 -6.54 14.46
N TYR A 80 9.94 -5.25 14.19
CA TYR A 80 8.94 -4.63 13.31
C TYR A 80 9.47 -4.47 11.89
N THR A 81 8.55 -4.37 10.93
CA THR A 81 8.89 -3.96 9.55
C THR A 81 7.75 -3.18 8.92
N TYR A 82 8.12 -2.30 7.99
CA TYR A 82 7.22 -1.81 6.98
C TYR A 82 7.28 -2.71 5.75
N VAL A 83 6.14 -2.98 5.15
CA VAL A 83 6.03 -3.75 3.91
C VAL A 83 5.24 -2.94 2.91
N THR A 84 5.76 -2.82 1.69
CA THR A 84 4.97 -2.42 0.53
C THR A 84 4.99 -3.52 -0.51
N PHE A 85 4.03 -3.51 -1.43
CA PHE A 85 3.85 -4.58 -2.41
C PHE A 85 3.88 -4.01 -3.83
N LEU A 86 4.68 -4.65 -4.70
CA LEU A 86 4.81 -4.29 -6.09
C LEU A 86 4.58 -5.52 -6.98
N SER A 87 3.70 -5.40 -7.96
CA SER A 87 3.45 -6.39 -9.00
C SER A 87 3.45 -5.72 -10.38
N GLY A 88 3.99 -6.42 -11.39
CA GLY A 88 4.14 -5.95 -12.76
C GLY A 88 2.90 -6.12 -13.66
N THR A 89 1.72 -6.39 -13.10
CA THR A 89 0.44 -6.52 -13.84
C THR A 89 -0.12 -5.19 -14.37
N LEU A 90 0.59 -4.10 -14.17
CA LEU A 90 0.42 -2.88 -14.95
C LEU A 90 1.38 -2.99 -16.13
N ASP A 91 0.86 -3.41 -17.30
CA ASP A 91 1.58 -3.43 -18.58
C ASP A 91 2.20 -2.05 -18.85
N GLN A 92 3.41 -1.86 -18.34
CA GLN A 92 4.25 -0.73 -18.63
C GLN A 92 5.53 -1.30 -19.20
N ALA A 93 5.99 -0.70 -20.30
CA ALA A 93 7.32 -0.96 -20.79
C ALA A 93 8.35 -0.86 -19.63
N ASP A 94 9.54 -1.42 -19.80
CA ASP A 94 10.65 -1.24 -18.84
C ASP A 94 11.17 0.22 -18.76
N ASP A 95 10.33 1.19 -19.11
CA ASP A 95 10.47 2.59 -18.76
C ASP A 95 10.15 2.78 -17.27
N LEU A 96 11.21 2.77 -16.46
CA LEU A 96 11.13 2.98 -15.02
C LEU A 96 10.52 4.35 -14.64
N GLU A 97 10.67 5.35 -15.49
CA GLU A 97 10.25 6.73 -15.19
C GLU A 97 8.81 7.00 -15.69
N GLY A 98 8.31 6.22 -16.66
CA GLY A 98 6.90 6.23 -17.09
C GLY A 98 5.95 5.52 -16.11
N ASP A 99 6.48 4.66 -15.24
CA ASP A 99 5.71 3.88 -14.28
C ASP A 99 5.37 4.68 -13.02
N ASN A 100 4.23 5.37 -13.06
CA ASN A 100 3.73 6.19 -11.95
C ASN A 100 3.59 5.42 -10.64
N TYR A 101 3.19 4.14 -10.67
CA TYR A 101 3.02 3.37 -9.42
C TYR A 101 4.38 2.97 -8.85
N PHE A 102 5.32 2.59 -9.72
CA PHE A 102 6.70 2.36 -9.32
C PHE A 102 7.35 3.63 -8.76
N ALA A 103 7.14 4.78 -9.42
CA ALA A 103 7.63 6.08 -8.95
C ALA A 103 7.04 6.44 -7.57
N ALA A 104 5.72 6.28 -7.38
CA ALA A 104 5.08 6.50 -6.08
C ALA A 104 5.64 5.57 -5.00
N THR A 105 5.83 4.28 -5.31
CA THR A 105 6.44 3.30 -4.40
C THR A 105 7.84 3.73 -3.97
N ARG A 106 8.65 4.22 -4.92
CA ARG A 106 10.00 4.73 -4.63
C ARG A 106 9.98 6.02 -3.80
N ILE A 107 8.99 6.89 -3.99
CA ILE A 107 8.80 8.08 -3.13
C ILE A 107 8.50 7.63 -1.69
N LEU A 108 7.58 6.69 -1.48
CA LEU A 108 7.29 6.13 -0.15
C LEU A 108 8.55 5.54 0.49
N ILE A 109 9.31 4.74 -0.25
CA ILE A 109 10.60 4.19 0.19
C ILE A 109 11.56 5.30 0.60
N GLY A 110 11.69 6.34 -0.23
CA GLY A 110 12.50 7.51 0.08
C GLY A 110 12.08 8.22 1.36
N GLN A 111 10.77 8.32 1.61
CA GLN A 111 10.23 8.89 2.84
C GLN A 111 10.54 8.03 4.06
N LEU A 112 10.47 6.70 3.94
CA LEU A 112 10.72 5.76 5.03
C LEU A 112 12.21 5.64 5.37
N LEU A 113 13.10 5.67 4.38
CA LEU A 113 14.53 5.42 4.59
C LEU A 113 15.38 6.69 4.68
N HIS A 114 15.11 7.69 3.85
CA HIS A 114 16.10 8.72 3.54
C HIS A 114 15.69 10.12 4.00
N LYS A 115 14.40 10.47 3.90
CA LYS A 115 13.92 11.82 4.20
C LYS A 115 13.95 12.10 5.72
N PRO A 116 14.74 13.08 6.22
CA PRO A 116 14.91 13.31 7.66
C PRO A 116 13.60 13.53 8.42
N GLU A 117 12.60 14.15 7.81
CA GLU A 117 11.33 14.50 8.45
C GLU A 117 10.37 13.31 8.60
N THR A 118 10.59 12.22 7.86
CA THR A 118 9.66 11.06 7.82
C THR A 118 10.36 9.72 8.03
N ARG A 119 11.69 9.68 7.98
CA ARG A 119 12.46 8.44 8.05
C ARG A 119 12.21 7.69 9.36
N THR A 120 12.25 6.38 9.26
CA THR A 120 12.25 5.49 10.42
C THR A 120 13.66 5.20 10.90
N ILE A 121 13.80 4.74 12.14
CA ILE A 121 15.07 4.28 12.71
C ILE A 121 14.82 2.91 13.32
N GLY A 122 15.62 1.91 12.94
CA GLY A 122 15.58 0.56 13.52
C GLY A 122 14.38 -0.30 13.09
N ILE A 123 13.69 0.06 12.01
CA ILE A 123 12.59 -0.72 11.42
C ILE A 123 12.96 -1.04 9.97
N ASP A 124 12.87 -2.32 9.60
CA ASP A 124 13.14 -2.77 8.23
C ASP A 124 12.12 -2.18 7.25
N VAL A 125 12.54 -1.88 6.03
CA VAL A 125 11.66 -1.50 4.92
C VAL A 125 11.77 -2.57 3.84
N ILE A 126 10.67 -3.27 3.62
CA ILE A 126 10.59 -4.41 2.71
C ILE A 126 9.69 -4.07 1.54
N VAL A 127 10.09 -4.50 0.35
CA VAL A 127 9.21 -4.56 -0.82
C VAL A 127 8.96 -6.02 -1.16
N MET A 128 7.71 -6.45 -0.99
CA MET A 128 7.22 -7.70 -1.54
C MET A 128 7.09 -7.56 -3.06
N VAL A 129 7.73 -8.46 -3.81
CA VAL A 129 7.74 -8.41 -5.28
C VAL A 129 7.28 -9.74 -5.87
N THR A 130 6.38 -9.67 -6.86
CA THR A 130 5.95 -10.86 -7.63
C THR A 130 6.92 -11.18 -8.76
N PRO A 131 6.85 -12.39 -9.37
CA PRO A 131 7.71 -12.75 -10.50
C PRO A 131 7.60 -11.79 -11.69
N SER A 132 6.48 -11.07 -11.84
CA SER A 132 6.27 -10.11 -12.93
C SER A 132 7.07 -8.81 -12.79
N VAL A 133 7.64 -8.51 -11.61
CA VAL A 133 8.51 -7.34 -11.44
C VAL A 133 9.88 -7.62 -12.08
N SER A 134 10.23 -6.85 -13.12
CA SER A 134 11.48 -7.01 -13.85
C SER A 134 12.73 -6.81 -12.98
N GLU A 135 13.84 -7.47 -13.35
CA GLU A 135 15.09 -7.38 -12.58
C GLU A 135 15.65 -5.95 -12.54
N SER A 136 15.44 -5.15 -13.58
CA SER A 136 15.81 -3.73 -13.61
C SER A 136 15.11 -2.92 -12.50
N ARG A 137 13.81 -3.16 -12.28
CA ARG A 137 13.04 -2.58 -11.16
C ARG A 137 13.54 -3.10 -9.82
N ARG A 138 13.80 -4.40 -9.69
CA ARG A 138 14.37 -5.01 -8.48
C ARG A 138 15.73 -4.40 -8.13
N ASP A 139 16.63 -4.28 -9.09
CA ASP A 139 17.95 -3.65 -8.92
C ASP A 139 17.85 -2.18 -8.51
N ARG A 140 16.90 -1.45 -9.09
CA ARG A 140 16.61 -0.07 -8.67
C ARG A 140 16.17 -0.02 -7.21
N LEU A 141 15.23 -0.88 -6.79
CA LEU A 141 14.77 -0.95 -5.40
C LEU A 141 15.90 -1.34 -4.44
N ARG A 142 16.74 -2.33 -4.77
CA ARG A 142 17.91 -2.68 -3.94
C ARG A 142 18.84 -1.48 -3.75
N ARG A 143 19.08 -0.69 -4.80
CA ARG A 143 19.87 0.56 -4.72
C ARG A 143 19.20 1.65 -3.90
N ASP A 144 17.86 1.66 -3.84
CA ASP A 144 17.12 2.55 -2.94
C ASP A 144 17.24 2.11 -1.46
N GLY A 145 17.83 0.95 -1.17
CA GLY A 145 18.17 0.49 0.18
C GLY A 145 17.12 -0.40 0.84
N VAL A 146 16.10 -0.85 0.10
CA VAL A 146 15.08 -1.76 0.64
C VAL A 146 15.55 -3.21 0.66
N ILE A 147 14.93 -4.01 1.53
CA ILE A 147 15.01 -5.47 1.48
C ILE A 147 13.95 -5.98 0.51
N LEU A 148 14.36 -6.72 -0.52
CA LEU A 148 13.39 -7.40 -1.40
C LEU A 148 12.93 -8.71 -0.78
N HIS A 149 11.63 -8.94 -0.81
CA HIS A 149 10.99 -10.21 -0.44
C HIS A 149 10.23 -10.77 -1.64
N PRO A 150 10.86 -11.60 -2.48
CA PRO A 150 10.18 -12.25 -3.59
C PRO A 150 9.07 -13.17 -3.07
N VAL A 151 7.89 -13.07 -3.67
CA VAL A 151 6.75 -13.94 -3.36
C VAL A 151 6.09 -14.40 -4.66
N GLU A 152 5.59 -15.63 -4.68
CA GLU A 152 4.79 -16.11 -5.81
C GLU A 152 3.41 -15.46 -5.82
N PHE A 153 2.70 -15.50 -6.94
CA PHE A 153 1.30 -15.11 -6.95
C PHE A 153 0.48 -16.04 -6.04
N LEU A 154 -0.49 -15.51 -5.30
CA LEU A 154 -1.38 -16.33 -4.47
C LEU A 154 -2.51 -16.90 -5.31
N HIS A 155 -2.52 -18.21 -5.46
CA HIS A 155 -3.56 -18.99 -6.12
C HIS A 155 -4.03 -20.13 -5.24
N VAL A 156 -5.30 -20.51 -5.39
CA VAL A 156 -5.88 -21.73 -4.79
C VAL A 156 -6.67 -22.51 -5.84
N GLU A 157 -6.96 -23.77 -5.57
CA GLU A 157 -7.56 -24.69 -6.54
C GLU A 157 -8.89 -24.17 -7.10
N ASN A 158 -9.70 -23.51 -6.27
CA ASN A 158 -11.02 -23.01 -6.63
C ASN A 158 -11.09 -21.48 -6.55
N ASP A 159 -10.09 -20.71 -7.00
CA ASP A 159 -10.15 -19.24 -7.01
C ASP A 159 -10.90 -18.64 -8.21
N GLU A 160 -11.42 -19.47 -9.12
CA GLU A 160 -12.06 -19.02 -10.36
C GLU A 160 -13.26 -18.08 -10.13
N TRP A 161 -14.02 -18.30 -9.05
CA TRP A 161 -15.20 -17.51 -8.71
C TRP A 161 -14.88 -16.08 -8.28
N ILE A 162 -13.61 -15.81 -7.95
CA ILE A 162 -13.14 -14.52 -7.46
C ILE A 162 -12.70 -13.60 -8.61
N HIS A 163 -12.63 -14.12 -9.85
CA HIS A 163 -12.30 -13.37 -11.06
C HIS A 163 -13.38 -12.36 -11.50
N ALA A 164 -14.21 -11.88 -10.59
CA ALA A 164 -15.24 -10.91 -10.90
C ALA A 164 -14.60 -9.58 -11.34
N THR A 165 -14.53 -9.39 -12.66
CA THR A 165 -14.35 -8.12 -13.39
C THR A 165 -13.01 -7.36 -13.31
N GLN A 166 -12.02 -7.75 -12.51
CA GLN A 166 -10.77 -6.97 -12.37
C GLN A 166 -9.48 -7.80 -12.52
N HIS A 167 -8.66 -7.45 -13.52
CA HIS A 167 -7.32 -8.02 -13.80
C HIS A 167 -6.34 -7.96 -12.61
N ARG A 168 -6.66 -7.19 -11.56
CA ARG A 168 -5.79 -6.90 -10.40
C ARG A 168 -6.03 -7.82 -9.20
N TRP A 169 -6.97 -8.76 -9.31
CA TRP A 169 -7.38 -9.57 -8.15
C TRP A 169 -6.22 -10.40 -7.57
N VAL A 170 -5.47 -11.08 -8.44
CA VAL A 170 -4.33 -11.92 -8.05
C VAL A 170 -3.31 -11.09 -7.28
N ASP A 171 -3.08 -9.83 -7.70
CA ASP A 171 -2.17 -8.92 -7.02
C ASP A 171 -2.65 -8.53 -5.63
N VAL A 172 -3.95 -8.22 -5.49
CA VAL A 172 -4.54 -7.84 -4.21
C VAL A 172 -4.45 -9.01 -3.21
N MET A 173 -4.74 -10.23 -3.64
CA MET A 173 -4.67 -11.39 -2.74
C MET A 173 -3.24 -11.83 -2.46
N THR A 174 -2.31 -11.59 -3.38
CA THR A 174 -0.88 -11.89 -3.14
C THR A 174 -0.32 -11.12 -1.94
N LYS A 175 -0.90 -9.96 -1.59
CA LYS A 175 -0.56 -9.25 -0.34
C LYS A 175 -0.76 -10.09 0.92
N LEU A 176 -1.68 -11.05 0.92
CA LEU A 176 -1.90 -11.96 2.05
C LEU A 176 -0.66 -12.80 2.39
N ARG A 177 0.30 -12.92 1.47
CA ARG A 177 1.59 -13.56 1.75
C ARG A 177 2.42 -12.81 2.80
N ALA A 178 2.07 -11.57 3.15
CA ALA A 178 2.65 -10.89 4.31
C ALA A 178 2.45 -11.68 5.62
N TRP A 179 1.37 -12.47 5.74
CA TRP A 179 1.15 -13.36 6.88
C TRP A 179 2.19 -14.49 6.99
N GLU A 180 2.89 -14.80 5.89
CA GLU A 180 3.94 -15.83 5.83
C GLU A 180 5.28 -15.33 6.42
N MET A 181 5.42 -14.02 6.62
CA MET A 181 6.67 -13.36 7.05
C MET A 181 6.89 -13.45 8.57
N THR A 182 6.87 -14.68 9.10
CA THR A 182 6.93 -14.99 10.55
C THR A 182 8.28 -14.71 11.21
N GLN A 183 9.26 -14.18 10.48
CA GLN A 183 10.48 -13.62 11.05
C GLN A 183 10.29 -12.22 11.66
N TYR A 184 9.09 -11.63 11.49
CA TYR A 184 8.70 -10.34 12.05
C TYR A 184 7.56 -10.50 13.06
N SER A 185 7.61 -9.69 14.10
CA SER A 185 6.61 -9.63 15.16
C SER A 185 5.31 -9.03 14.67
N ARG A 186 5.45 -7.88 14.03
CA ARG A 186 4.37 -7.03 13.55
C ARG A 186 4.81 -6.35 12.28
N ILE A 187 3.89 -6.28 11.33
CA ILE A 187 4.09 -5.68 10.02
C ILE A 187 3.08 -4.54 9.90
N LEU A 188 3.56 -3.36 9.50
CA LEU A 188 2.69 -2.37 8.90
C LEU A 188 2.85 -2.47 7.38
N MET A 189 1.80 -2.94 6.71
CA MET A 189 1.72 -2.98 5.27
C MET A 189 1.11 -1.68 4.74
N LEU A 190 1.78 -1.07 3.77
CA LEU A 190 1.43 0.18 3.13
C LEU A 190 1.32 0.00 1.62
N ASP A 191 0.28 0.53 1.01
CA ASP A 191 0.25 0.64 -0.45
C ASP A 191 1.35 1.58 -0.94
N GLY A 192 1.94 1.27 -2.11
CA GLY A 192 3.00 2.09 -2.71
C GLY A 192 2.58 3.51 -3.07
N ASP A 193 1.27 3.80 -3.09
CA ASP A 193 0.68 5.14 -3.28
C ASP A 193 0.46 5.90 -1.97
N THR A 194 1.05 5.46 -0.85
CA THR A 194 1.00 6.14 0.46
C THR A 194 2.03 7.27 0.53
N MET A 195 1.64 8.42 1.09
CA MET A 195 2.53 9.56 1.33
C MET A 195 2.64 9.89 2.82
N LEU A 196 3.86 9.93 3.33
CA LEU A 196 4.13 10.22 4.74
C LEU A 196 4.23 11.72 5.01
N ARG A 197 3.64 12.14 6.13
CA ARG A 197 3.79 13.50 6.67
C ARG A 197 4.73 13.58 7.87
N GLN A 198 4.87 12.48 8.59
CA GLN A 198 5.68 12.34 9.81
C GLN A 198 6.22 10.92 9.89
N PRO A 199 7.20 10.63 10.76
CA PRO A 199 7.68 9.28 10.98
C PRO A 199 6.57 8.37 11.52
N LEU A 200 6.54 7.11 11.07
CA LEU A 200 5.48 6.15 11.40
C LEU A 200 5.81 5.19 12.55
N HIS A 201 6.99 5.25 13.15
CA HIS A 201 7.42 4.22 14.12
C HIS A 201 6.49 4.09 15.34
N GLY A 202 5.84 5.18 15.76
CA GLY A 202 4.88 5.18 16.86
C GLY A 202 3.60 4.37 16.60
N VAL A 203 3.36 3.95 15.35
CA VAL A 203 2.21 3.09 15.00
C VAL A 203 2.23 1.77 15.78
N PHE A 204 3.42 1.23 16.08
CA PHE A 204 3.55 -0.04 16.80
C PHE A 204 3.30 0.11 18.31
N ASP A 205 3.24 1.34 18.83
CA ASP A 205 2.90 1.60 20.24
C ASP A 205 1.40 1.83 20.44
N ASP A 206 0.63 1.96 19.35
CA ASP A 206 -0.81 2.22 19.39
C ASP A 206 -1.59 1.04 20.01
N GLN A 207 -2.69 1.32 20.70
CA GLN A 207 -3.54 0.28 21.30
C GLN A 207 -4.19 -0.64 20.26
N GLY A 208 -4.44 -0.14 19.05
CA GLY A 208 -4.91 -0.89 17.89
C GLY A 208 -3.83 -1.76 17.25
N ALA A 209 -2.55 -1.57 17.60
CA ALA A 209 -1.43 -2.39 17.14
C ALA A 209 -1.10 -3.57 18.07
N LYS A 210 -1.91 -3.80 19.11
CA LYS A 210 -1.74 -4.93 20.04
C LYS A 210 -2.40 -6.19 19.49
N ILE A 211 -1.71 -7.31 19.61
CA ILE A 211 -2.29 -8.64 19.39
C ILE A 211 -3.39 -8.86 20.43
N ARG A 212 -4.54 -9.37 19.97
CA ARG A 212 -5.71 -9.60 20.82
C ARG A 212 -6.13 -11.07 20.74
N PRO A 213 -6.67 -11.64 21.82
CA PRO A 213 -7.40 -12.89 21.75
C PRO A 213 -8.52 -12.79 20.71
N ARG A 214 -8.71 -13.88 19.97
CA ARG A 214 -9.81 -14.01 19.02
C ARG A 214 -11.14 -13.83 19.75
N GLN A 215 -11.97 -12.93 19.25
CA GLN A 215 -13.35 -12.82 19.70
C GLN A 215 -14.19 -13.87 19.00
N GLN A 216 -14.86 -14.71 19.78
CA GLN A 216 -15.82 -15.68 19.25
C GLN A 216 -17.15 -14.95 19.04
N LEU A 217 -17.55 -14.77 17.78
CA LEU A 217 -18.86 -14.23 17.44
C LEU A 217 -19.88 -15.38 17.52
N GLU A 218 -20.79 -15.32 18.49
CA GLU A 218 -21.72 -16.42 18.83
C GLU A 218 -22.62 -16.88 17.67
N ASN A 219 -22.75 -16.08 16.60
CA ASN A 219 -23.67 -16.34 15.48
C ASN A 219 -23.02 -16.23 14.09
N MET A 220 -21.70 -16.40 13.99
CA MET A 220 -21.04 -16.48 12.67
C MET A 220 -20.97 -17.94 12.20
N PRO A 221 -21.66 -18.30 11.10
CA PRO A 221 -21.58 -19.66 10.56
C PRO A 221 -20.17 -19.92 10.02
N VAL A 222 -19.55 -21.00 10.50
CA VAL A 222 -18.29 -21.50 9.94
C VAL A 222 -18.60 -22.19 8.61
N LEU A 223 -17.94 -21.77 7.53
CA LEU A 223 -18.13 -22.34 6.21
C LEU A 223 -17.48 -23.73 6.13
N LYS A 224 -18.07 -24.63 5.36
CA LYS A 224 -17.48 -25.95 5.12
C LYS A 224 -16.14 -25.78 4.40
N GLY A 225 -15.06 -26.25 5.02
CA GLY A 225 -13.69 -26.13 4.48
C GLY A 225 -12.94 -24.90 4.95
N GLU A 226 -13.57 -24.04 5.77
CA GLU A 226 -12.90 -22.89 6.41
C GLU A 226 -11.89 -23.41 7.45
N ALA A 227 -10.65 -22.97 7.33
CA ALA A 227 -9.63 -23.27 8.33
C ALA A 227 -9.92 -22.51 9.63
N SER A 228 -9.32 -22.92 10.74
CA SER A 228 -9.53 -22.25 12.02
C SER A 228 -8.70 -20.97 12.13
N LEU A 229 -9.32 -19.88 12.58
CA LEU A 229 -8.59 -18.68 13.03
C LEU A 229 -7.63 -19.03 14.19
N PRO A 230 -6.46 -18.38 14.27
CA PRO A 230 -5.58 -18.52 15.43
C PRO A 230 -6.25 -17.98 16.72
N PRO A 231 -5.83 -18.46 17.91
CA PRO A 231 -6.43 -18.05 19.19
C PRO A 231 -6.19 -16.58 19.51
N GLU A 232 -5.19 -15.97 18.92
CA GLU A 232 -4.89 -14.55 18.98
C GLU A 232 -4.37 -14.07 17.63
N TYR A 233 -4.63 -12.80 17.31
CA TYR A 233 -4.14 -12.17 16.10
C TYR A 233 -4.07 -10.66 16.25
N LEU A 234 -3.33 -10.03 15.34
CA LEU A 234 -3.42 -8.60 15.08
C LEU A 234 -3.85 -8.46 13.62
N LEU A 235 -4.98 -7.80 13.42
CA LEU A 235 -5.38 -7.20 12.15
C LEU A 235 -6.01 -5.85 12.47
N GLY A 236 -5.25 -4.79 12.23
CA GLY A 236 -5.66 -3.41 12.46
C GLY A 236 -5.57 -2.61 11.17
N SER A 237 -6.42 -1.63 10.99
CA SER A 237 -6.43 -0.77 9.81
C SER A 237 -7.17 0.52 10.11
N LEU A 238 -7.06 1.50 9.20
CA LEU A 238 -7.85 2.72 9.22
C LEU A 238 -9.23 2.46 8.63
N SER A 239 -10.22 3.23 9.06
CA SER A 239 -11.55 3.20 8.44
C SER A 239 -11.50 3.76 7.02
N GLU A 240 -12.22 3.12 6.11
CA GLU A 240 -12.33 3.57 4.72
C GLU A 240 -13.18 4.85 4.62
N VAL A 241 -12.61 5.89 4.02
CA VAL A 241 -13.28 7.18 3.74
C VAL A 241 -13.67 7.29 2.27
N TRP A 242 -14.65 8.15 1.95
CA TRP A 242 -15.13 8.36 0.58
C TRP A 242 -14.05 8.94 -0.33
N ASP A 243 -13.41 10.00 0.12
CA ASP A 243 -12.35 10.73 -0.56
C ASP A 243 -11.52 11.50 0.48
N SER A 244 -10.68 12.46 0.05
CA SER A 244 -9.84 13.26 0.94
C SER A 244 -10.55 14.51 1.51
N ASN A 245 -11.78 14.78 1.14
CA ASN A 245 -12.57 15.94 1.56
C ASN A 245 -13.65 15.52 2.58
N HIS A 246 -13.22 15.35 3.83
CA HIS A 246 -14.08 14.95 4.94
C HIS A 246 -13.71 15.64 6.25
N ASP A 247 -14.61 15.62 7.23
CA ASP A 247 -14.34 16.12 8.58
C ASP A 247 -13.29 15.25 9.29
N PHE A 248 -12.46 15.85 10.15
CA PHE A 248 -11.48 15.12 10.95
C PHE A 248 -11.83 15.14 12.45
N PRO A 249 -11.94 13.98 13.13
CA PRO A 249 -11.86 12.62 12.57
C PRO A 249 -13.11 12.26 11.75
N PRO A 250 -12.98 11.38 10.73
CA PRO A 250 -14.13 10.97 9.92
C PRO A 250 -15.13 10.17 10.75
N LYS A 251 -16.42 10.47 10.59
CA LYS A 251 -17.53 9.74 11.23
C LYS A 251 -18.51 9.24 10.18
N ASP A 252 -19.48 8.44 10.63
CA ASP A 252 -20.62 8.08 9.80
C ASP A 252 -21.38 9.34 9.38
N GLY A 253 -21.68 9.45 8.08
CA GLY A 253 -22.29 10.64 7.48
C GLY A 253 -21.36 11.85 7.25
N THR A 254 -20.12 11.85 7.77
CA THR A 254 -19.18 12.99 7.60
C THR A 254 -17.86 12.62 6.92
N GLY A 255 -17.69 11.39 6.46
CA GLY A 255 -16.50 10.97 5.72
C GLY A 255 -16.34 9.46 5.52
N LEU A 256 -16.83 8.65 6.46
CA LEU A 256 -16.72 7.19 6.36
C LEU A 256 -17.59 6.63 5.23
N LYS A 257 -17.08 5.65 4.49
CA LYS A 257 -17.90 4.89 3.52
C LYS A 257 -18.97 4.08 4.25
N LYS A 258 -18.55 3.37 5.30
CA LYS A 258 -19.41 2.58 6.17
C LYS A 258 -18.64 2.21 7.44
N ILE A 259 -19.32 2.21 8.58
CA ILE A 259 -18.74 1.66 9.81
C ILE A 259 -18.34 0.20 9.59
N GLY A 260 -17.13 -0.16 10.03
CA GLY A 260 -16.60 -1.51 9.90
C GLY A 260 -16.00 -1.86 8.53
N LYS A 261 -15.90 -0.89 7.61
CA LYS A 261 -15.16 -1.05 6.35
C LYS A 261 -13.75 -0.49 6.53
N MET A 262 -12.74 -1.34 6.39
CA MET A 262 -11.35 -0.95 6.55
C MET A 262 -10.65 -0.61 5.22
N ASN A 263 -9.56 0.16 5.32
CA ASN A 263 -8.72 0.53 4.21
C ASN A 263 -7.53 -0.44 4.07
N ALA A 264 -7.51 -1.24 3.01
CA ALA A 264 -6.43 -2.20 2.77
C ALA A 264 -5.09 -1.57 2.35
N GLY A 265 -5.03 -0.25 2.18
CA GLY A 265 -3.78 0.48 1.92
C GLY A 265 -2.97 0.76 3.17
N PHE A 266 -3.54 0.54 4.36
CA PHE A 266 -2.88 0.63 5.65
C PHE A 266 -3.34 -0.54 6.52
N MET A 267 -2.49 -1.55 6.69
CA MET A 267 -2.82 -2.74 7.48
C MET A 267 -1.71 -3.11 8.44
N LEU A 268 -2.02 -3.11 9.73
CA LEU A 268 -1.20 -3.69 10.78
C LEU A 268 -1.55 -5.16 10.95
N LEU A 269 -0.56 -6.03 10.91
CA LEU A 269 -0.77 -7.46 11.12
C LEU A 269 0.35 -8.10 11.95
N ALA A 270 0.04 -9.19 12.64
CA ALA A 270 1.02 -10.06 13.27
C ALA A 270 1.14 -11.35 12.43
N PRO A 271 2.23 -11.55 11.67
CA PRO A 271 2.34 -12.66 10.73
C PRO A 271 2.10 -14.02 11.40
N SER A 272 1.33 -14.88 10.75
CA SER A 272 0.92 -16.18 11.27
C SER A 272 0.55 -17.11 10.13
N ARG A 273 1.15 -18.31 10.13
CA ARG A 273 0.79 -19.37 9.16
C ARG A 273 -0.67 -19.79 9.29
N ALA A 274 -1.18 -19.90 10.50
CA ALA A 274 -2.60 -20.21 10.73
C ALA A 274 -3.53 -19.12 10.16
N MET A 275 -3.15 -17.84 10.26
CA MET A 275 -3.93 -16.76 9.64
C MET A 275 -3.82 -16.76 8.12
N PHE A 276 -2.64 -17.06 7.57
CA PHE A 276 -2.48 -17.24 6.13
C PHE A 276 -3.36 -18.38 5.60
N ASP A 277 -3.33 -19.53 6.25
CA ASP A 277 -4.14 -20.70 5.89
C ASP A 277 -5.64 -20.42 6.05
N TYR A 278 -6.03 -19.64 7.06
CA TYR A 278 -7.39 -19.11 7.21
C TYR A 278 -7.85 -18.36 5.96
N TYR A 279 -7.13 -17.30 5.58
CA TYR A 279 -7.50 -16.52 4.39
C TYR A 279 -7.45 -17.36 3.11
N ARG A 280 -6.42 -18.20 2.96
CA ARG A 280 -6.30 -19.11 1.82
C ARG A 280 -7.48 -20.06 1.72
N SER A 281 -8.00 -20.57 2.84
CA SER A 281 -9.19 -21.42 2.84
C SER A 281 -10.43 -20.67 2.36
N LEU A 282 -10.60 -19.40 2.76
CA LEU A 282 -11.71 -18.57 2.28
C LEU A 282 -11.64 -18.37 0.77
N LEU A 283 -10.46 -18.11 0.20
CA LEU A 283 -10.30 -18.02 -1.26
C LEU A 283 -10.74 -19.33 -1.96
N ASN A 284 -10.56 -20.48 -1.30
CA ASN A 284 -10.88 -21.78 -1.89
C ASN A 284 -12.37 -22.16 -1.76
N ILE A 285 -13.17 -21.35 -1.04
CA ILE A 285 -14.59 -21.59 -0.81
C ILE A 285 -15.40 -20.60 -1.66
N THR A 286 -16.14 -21.12 -2.64
CA THR A 286 -16.99 -20.31 -3.51
C THR A 286 -17.95 -19.42 -2.72
N ASN A 287 -17.99 -18.12 -3.07
CA ASN A 287 -18.85 -17.11 -2.44
C ASN A 287 -18.63 -16.90 -0.93
N SER A 288 -17.44 -17.22 -0.41
CA SER A 288 -17.09 -16.96 1.00
C SER A 288 -17.04 -15.46 1.34
N PHE A 289 -16.85 -14.61 0.33
CA PHE A 289 -16.94 -13.15 0.41
C PHE A 289 -17.47 -12.56 -0.91
N ASN A 290 -17.73 -11.26 -0.95
CA ASN A 290 -18.15 -10.57 -2.17
C ASN A 290 -16.93 -10.00 -2.91
N PRO A 291 -16.53 -10.54 -4.08
CA PRO A 291 -15.36 -10.06 -4.83
C PRO A 291 -15.61 -8.76 -5.59
N ASN A 292 -16.88 -8.34 -5.74
CA ASN A 292 -17.27 -7.16 -6.50
C ASN A 292 -17.21 -5.85 -5.69
N THR A 293 -16.79 -5.88 -4.44
CA THR A 293 -16.59 -4.66 -3.67
C THR A 293 -15.44 -3.87 -4.29
N ARG A 294 -15.75 -2.79 -5.01
CA ARG A 294 -14.77 -1.89 -5.63
C ARG A 294 -13.90 -1.14 -4.62
N SER A 295 -14.25 -1.18 -3.34
CA SER A 295 -13.42 -0.62 -2.28
C SER A 295 -12.30 -1.61 -1.94
N LYS A 296 -11.08 -1.10 -1.76
CA LYS A 296 -9.94 -1.85 -1.20
C LYS A 296 -10.27 -2.23 0.26
N THR A 297 -11.27 -3.05 0.47
CA THR A 297 -11.86 -3.34 1.78
C THR A 297 -12.02 -4.83 1.94
N PHE A 298 -11.36 -5.39 2.95
CA PHE A 298 -11.68 -6.71 3.45
C PHE A 298 -12.75 -6.60 4.53
#